data_AF-A0A924JCW6-F1
#
_entry.id   AF-A0A924JCW6-F1
#
_cell.length_a   1.000
_cell.length_b   1.000
_cell.length_c   1.000
_cell.angle_alpha   90.00
_cell.angle_beta   90.00
_cell.angle_gamma   90.00
#
_symmetry.space_group_name_H-M   'P 1'
#
loop_
_entity.id
_entity.type
_entity.pdbx_description
1 polymer ?
#
loop_
_entity_poly.entity_id
_entity_poly.type
_entity_poly.pdbx_seq_one_letter_code
_entity_poly.pdbx_strand_id
1 'polypeptide(L)'
;FTDAETPGSLTLSVSGLPAGLNFVPPATISGTPSVSGVSSVTVKATDPGSLTAGNTFSITVSPASVVVVPPGSQTACRSSVVVLNATTTGVRYEWYKNGTSAPFKLTEIASIQKGTATSSLTVVSVQTTASYYVKVFQANNSFTFDGPFVVTVNYGCTAPARVAASEVAEVPLTMTLTPNPLVDGQLRAVVRGAAGQALSAELVDVSGRTVKAQVWPVADAEQVVAWDVTARPSGMYILRVQTGKQRQALKVVKPD
;
A
#
# COMPACT_ATOMS: atom_id res chain seq x y z
N PHE A 1 -42.04 26.97 13.65
CA PHE A 1 -43.37 26.92 14.29
C PHE A 1 -43.58 28.25 14.97
N THR A 2 -44.80 28.78 14.88
CA THR A 2 -45.22 29.98 15.61
C THR A 2 -46.50 29.62 16.32
N ASP A 3 -46.66 30.12 17.53
CA ASP A 3 -47.85 29.89 18.35
C ASP A 3 -48.38 31.25 18.82
N ALA A 4 -49.67 31.50 18.60
CA ALA A 4 -50.26 32.80 18.88
C ALA A 4 -50.57 32.95 20.38
N GLU A 5 -50.92 31.85 21.02
CA GLU A 5 -51.31 31.75 22.42
C GLU A 5 -50.10 31.79 23.36
N THR A 6 -48.98 31.15 22.98
CA THR A 6 -47.74 31.10 23.77
C THR A 6 -46.49 31.48 22.93
N PRO A 7 -46.35 32.76 22.54
CA PRO A 7 -45.21 33.20 21.72
C PRO A 7 -43.86 32.90 22.38
N GLY A 8 -42.96 32.23 21.66
CA GLY A 8 -41.59 31.96 22.10
C GLY A 8 -41.43 30.90 23.20
N SER A 9 -42.49 30.22 23.61
CA SER A 9 -42.46 29.19 24.68
C SER A 9 -42.63 27.76 24.16
N LEU A 10 -42.45 27.54 22.85
CA LEU A 10 -42.46 26.22 22.23
C LEU A 10 -41.20 25.42 22.59
N THR A 11 -41.40 24.17 23.00
CA THR A 11 -40.32 23.18 23.13
C THR A 11 -40.25 22.34 21.85
N LEU A 12 -39.09 22.32 21.21
CA LEU A 12 -38.87 21.51 20.01
C LEU A 12 -38.21 20.17 20.36
N SER A 13 -38.64 19.11 19.67
CA SER A 13 -37.97 17.81 19.64
C SER A 13 -37.74 17.40 18.19
N VAL A 14 -36.60 16.76 17.92
CA VAL A 14 -36.20 16.37 16.57
C VAL A 14 -35.83 14.89 16.56
N SER A 15 -36.28 14.18 15.53
CA SER A 15 -35.99 12.76 15.32
C SER A 15 -35.66 12.47 13.85
N GLY A 16 -34.98 11.35 13.60
CA GLY A 16 -34.57 10.96 12.24
C GLY A 16 -33.33 11.69 11.70
N LEU A 17 -32.53 12.32 12.57
CA LEU A 17 -31.28 12.98 12.16
C LEU A 17 -30.26 11.96 11.62
N PRO A 18 -29.50 12.29 10.56
CA PRO A 18 -28.33 11.53 10.13
C PRO A 18 -27.35 11.29 11.29
N ALA A 19 -26.74 10.12 11.35
CA ALA A 19 -25.75 9.78 12.38
C ALA A 19 -24.61 10.83 12.42
N GLY A 20 -24.36 11.41 13.60
CA GLY A 20 -23.35 12.47 13.80
C GLY A 20 -23.93 13.89 13.80
N LEU A 21 -25.21 14.07 13.47
CA LEU A 21 -25.96 15.29 13.74
C LEU A 21 -26.77 15.17 15.03
N ASN A 22 -26.84 16.28 15.77
CA ASN A 22 -27.59 16.40 17.00
C ASN A 22 -28.47 17.65 16.98
N PHE A 23 -29.60 17.58 17.66
CA PHE A 23 -30.40 18.76 17.95
C PHE A 23 -29.89 19.45 19.20
N VAL A 24 -29.57 20.74 19.07
CA VAL A 24 -29.17 21.65 20.13
C VAL A 24 -30.33 22.63 20.35
N PRO A 25 -31.07 22.49 21.46
CA PRO A 25 -32.13 23.42 21.81
C PRO A 25 -31.62 24.87 21.85
N PRO A 26 -32.46 25.88 21.53
CA PRO A 26 -33.88 25.72 21.26
C PRO A 26 -34.23 25.40 19.79
N ALA A 27 -33.31 25.58 18.82
CA ALA A 27 -33.66 25.50 17.40
C ALA A 27 -32.51 25.15 16.45
N THR A 28 -31.37 24.65 16.93
CA THR A 28 -30.18 24.41 16.10
C THR A 28 -29.97 22.92 15.87
N ILE A 29 -29.67 22.51 14.64
CA ILE A 29 -29.12 21.19 14.34
C ILE A 29 -27.64 21.38 14.01
N SER A 30 -26.75 20.68 14.69
CA SER A 30 -25.31 20.82 14.52
C SER A 30 -24.60 19.46 14.60
N GLY A 31 -23.31 19.44 14.23
CA GLY A 31 -22.49 18.24 14.23
C GLY A 31 -21.86 17.98 12.86
N THR A 32 -21.33 16.78 12.68
CA THR A 32 -20.71 16.33 11.42
C THR A 32 -21.32 14.98 11.06
N PRO A 33 -22.07 14.88 9.96
CA PRO A 33 -22.63 13.61 9.52
C PRO A 33 -21.52 12.58 9.25
N SER A 34 -21.71 11.36 9.73
CA SER A 34 -20.77 10.24 9.55
C SER A 34 -21.16 9.27 8.44
N VAL A 35 -22.42 9.35 7.97
CA VAL A 35 -22.97 8.46 6.94
C VAL A 35 -23.64 9.30 5.86
N SER A 36 -23.27 9.07 4.60
CA SER A 36 -23.93 9.67 3.45
C SER A 36 -25.28 9.03 3.18
N GLY A 37 -26.24 9.80 2.66
CA GLY A 37 -27.57 9.30 2.32
C GLY A 37 -28.65 10.35 2.52
N VAL A 38 -29.90 9.93 2.37
CA VAL A 38 -31.08 10.78 2.61
C VAL A 38 -31.73 10.33 3.91
N SER A 39 -31.92 11.26 4.84
CA SER A 39 -32.65 11.03 6.10
C SER A 39 -33.91 11.88 6.13
N SER A 40 -35.04 11.27 6.48
CA SER A 40 -36.30 11.98 6.75
C SER A 40 -36.30 12.43 8.20
N VAL A 41 -36.25 13.74 8.42
CA VAL A 41 -36.17 14.39 9.73
C VAL A 41 -37.55 14.92 10.12
N THR A 42 -38.00 14.57 11.32
CA THR A 42 -39.26 15.08 11.88
C THR A 42 -38.96 16.05 13.02
N VAL A 43 -39.51 17.26 12.94
CA VAL A 43 -39.48 18.24 14.03
C VAL A 43 -40.87 18.35 14.62
N LYS A 44 -40.99 18.23 15.93
CA LYS A 44 -42.22 18.37 16.69
C LYS A 44 -42.09 19.54 17.67
N ALA A 45 -42.99 20.50 17.56
CA ALA A 45 -43.17 21.58 18.53
C ALA A 45 -44.25 21.20 19.55
N THR A 46 -44.00 21.52 20.82
CA THR A 46 -44.94 21.32 21.94
C THR A 46 -45.10 22.64 22.68
N ASP A 47 -46.34 23.08 22.90
CA ASP A 47 -46.64 24.26 23.71
C ASP A 47 -46.68 23.92 25.22
N PRO A 48 -46.76 24.92 26.12
CA PRO A 48 -46.91 24.68 27.57
C PRO A 48 -48.22 23.96 27.95
N GLY A 49 -49.23 24.00 27.08
CA GLY A 49 -50.49 23.26 27.21
C GLY A 49 -50.41 21.79 26.78
N SER A 50 -49.22 21.31 26.37
CA SER A 50 -48.96 19.97 25.83
C SER A 50 -49.61 19.67 24.47
N LEU A 51 -50.10 20.68 23.75
CA LEU A 51 -50.50 20.53 22.35
C LEU A 51 -49.27 20.48 21.45
N THR A 52 -49.37 19.73 20.36
CA THR A 52 -48.20 19.45 19.52
C THR A 52 -48.51 19.56 18.03
N ALA A 53 -47.55 20.10 17.28
CA ALA A 53 -47.57 20.13 15.82
C ALA A 53 -46.21 19.64 15.28
N GLY A 54 -46.21 18.94 14.14
CA GLY A 54 -45.00 18.37 13.57
C GLY A 54 -44.90 18.60 12.06
N ASN A 55 -43.67 18.71 11.57
CA ASN A 55 -43.35 18.78 10.14
C ASN A 55 -42.14 17.91 9.84
N THR A 56 -42.10 17.39 8.61
CA THR A 56 -41.00 16.58 8.10
C THR A 56 -40.25 17.29 6.98
N PHE A 57 -38.95 17.13 6.94
CA PHE A 57 -38.11 17.55 5.82
C PHE A 57 -36.98 16.52 5.59
N SER A 58 -36.31 16.60 4.44
CA SER A 58 -35.21 15.69 4.12
C SER A 58 -33.86 16.38 4.30
N ILE A 59 -32.91 15.68 4.92
CA ILE A 59 -31.49 16.04 4.89
C ILE A 59 -30.79 15.08 3.94
N THR A 60 -30.14 15.63 2.92
CA THR A 60 -29.25 14.88 2.02
C THR A 60 -27.80 15.12 2.44
N VAL A 61 -27.13 14.08 2.91
CA VAL A 61 -25.70 14.09 3.21
C VAL A 61 -24.95 13.55 2.01
N SER A 62 -24.22 14.43 1.33
CA SER A 62 -23.32 14.02 0.25
C SER A 62 -22.18 13.15 0.80
N PRO A 63 -21.70 12.17 0.01
CA PRO A 63 -20.49 11.42 0.33
C PRO A 63 -19.29 12.33 0.55
N ALA A 64 -18.36 11.90 1.40
CA ALA A 64 -17.09 12.59 1.54
C ALA A 64 -16.34 12.61 0.19
N SER A 65 -15.76 13.76 -0.16
CA SER A 65 -14.88 13.87 -1.31
C SER A 65 -13.67 12.99 -1.12
N VAL A 66 -13.48 12.03 -2.02
CA VAL A 66 -12.33 11.15 -2.00
C VAL A 66 -11.16 11.87 -2.63
N VAL A 67 -10.09 12.10 -1.87
CA VAL A 67 -8.84 12.62 -2.41
C VAL A 67 -8.15 11.50 -3.17
N VAL A 68 -8.10 11.63 -4.49
CA VAL A 68 -7.22 10.84 -5.34
C VAL A 68 -5.90 11.61 -5.40
N VAL A 69 -4.79 10.97 -5.03
CA VAL A 69 -3.48 11.54 -5.40
C VAL A 69 -3.20 11.09 -6.83
N PRO A 70 -3.13 12.02 -7.78
CA PRO A 70 -2.90 11.68 -9.17
C PRO A 70 -1.51 11.05 -9.34
N PRO A 71 -1.34 10.08 -10.26
CA PRO A 71 -0.04 9.50 -10.62
C PRO A 71 1.00 10.49 -11.15
N GLY A 72 0.58 11.73 -11.50
CA GLY A 72 1.41 12.73 -12.17
C GLY A 72 1.70 12.40 -13.63
N SER A 73 2.00 13.42 -14.44
CA SER A 73 2.49 13.23 -15.81
C SER A 73 3.93 12.70 -15.79
N GLN A 74 4.27 11.82 -16.73
CA GLN A 74 5.57 11.16 -16.78
C GLN A 74 6.17 11.28 -18.19
N THR A 75 7.50 11.32 -18.27
CA THR A 75 8.22 11.22 -19.55
C THR A 75 8.95 9.88 -19.58
N ALA A 76 8.76 9.12 -20.66
CA ALA A 76 9.30 7.78 -20.82
C ALA A 76 9.85 7.57 -22.22
N CYS A 77 10.82 6.69 -22.37
CA CYS A 77 11.38 6.37 -23.68
C CYS A 77 10.41 5.52 -24.49
N ARG A 78 10.47 5.62 -25.82
CA ARG A 78 9.71 4.72 -26.68
C ARG A 78 10.01 3.25 -26.34
N SER A 79 8.97 2.44 -26.30
CA SER A 79 8.96 1.01 -25.98
C SER A 79 9.31 0.66 -24.53
N SER A 80 9.43 1.64 -23.62
CA SER A 80 9.63 1.35 -22.20
C SER A 80 8.32 1.01 -21.49
N VAL A 81 8.46 0.50 -20.27
CA VAL A 81 7.35 0.30 -19.33
C VAL A 81 7.11 1.59 -18.55
N VAL A 82 5.86 1.93 -18.28
CA VAL A 82 5.42 3.06 -17.44
C VAL A 82 4.43 2.55 -16.40
N VAL A 83 4.51 3.04 -15.16
CA VAL A 83 3.57 2.70 -14.08
C VAL A 83 2.90 3.96 -13.56
N LEU A 84 1.57 4.00 -13.60
CA LEU A 84 0.74 5.08 -13.06
C LEU A 84 0.06 4.58 -11.78
N ASN A 85 0.37 5.20 -10.63
CA ASN A 85 -0.18 4.84 -9.32
C ASN A 85 -1.19 5.89 -8.82
N ALA A 86 -2.37 5.47 -8.40
CA ALA A 86 -3.36 6.28 -7.69
C ALA A 86 -3.52 5.79 -6.25
N THR A 87 -3.44 6.65 -5.24
CA THR A 87 -3.34 6.23 -3.81
C THR A 87 -4.64 6.36 -3.03
N THR A 88 -5.73 5.82 -3.56
CA THR A 88 -7.04 5.83 -2.88
C THR A 88 -7.38 4.45 -2.31
N THR A 89 -7.98 4.39 -1.13
CA THR A 89 -8.35 3.10 -0.50
C THR A 89 -9.87 2.89 -0.53
N GLY A 90 -10.32 1.63 -0.53
CA GLY A 90 -11.75 1.30 -0.44
C GLY A 90 -12.58 1.65 -1.67
N VAL A 91 -11.95 1.82 -2.84
CA VAL A 91 -12.58 2.21 -4.09
C VAL A 91 -12.32 1.20 -5.20
N ARG A 92 -13.17 1.19 -6.23
CA ARG A 92 -12.90 0.45 -7.48
C ARG A 92 -12.35 1.39 -8.55
N TYR A 93 -11.46 0.87 -9.38
CA TYR A 93 -10.74 1.63 -10.40
C TYR A 93 -11.15 1.21 -11.81
N GLU A 94 -11.19 2.17 -12.72
CA GLU A 94 -11.20 1.94 -14.17
C GLU A 94 -10.26 2.93 -14.85
N TRP A 95 -9.34 2.43 -15.66
CA TRP A 95 -8.39 3.27 -16.40
C TRP A 95 -8.85 3.55 -17.81
N TYR A 96 -8.53 4.74 -18.32
CA TYR A 96 -8.88 5.19 -19.66
C TYR A 96 -7.67 5.84 -20.36
N LYS A 97 -7.67 5.81 -21.69
CA LYS A 97 -6.63 6.41 -22.54
C LYS A 97 -7.24 7.29 -23.63
N ASN A 98 -6.77 8.53 -23.74
CA ASN A 98 -7.17 9.55 -24.71
C ASN A 98 -8.63 10.03 -24.62
N GLY A 99 -9.34 9.69 -23.55
CA GLY A 99 -10.67 10.21 -23.26
C GLY A 99 -11.29 9.55 -22.03
N THR A 100 -12.49 9.96 -21.66
CA THR A 100 -13.20 9.50 -20.45
C THR A 100 -14.50 8.75 -20.74
N SER A 101 -14.88 8.61 -22.02
CA SER A 101 -16.06 7.84 -22.44
C SER A 101 -15.74 6.34 -22.59
N ALA A 102 -16.78 5.50 -22.62
CA ALA A 102 -16.65 4.04 -22.66
C ALA A 102 -15.70 3.49 -23.75
N PRO A 103 -15.63 4.05 -24.98
CA PRO A 103 -14.68 3.61 -26.01
C PRO A 103 -13.21 3.77 -25.63
N PHE A 104 -12.88 4.66 -24.70
CA PHE A 104 -11.52 4.93 -24.24
C PHE A 104 -11.13 4.11 -23.01
N LYS A 105 -12.03 3.28 -22.49
CA LYS A 105 -11.77 2.41 -21.33
C LYS A 105 -10.72 1.37 -21.70
N LEU A 106 -9.69 1.24 -20.87
CA LEU A 106 -8.65 0.24 -21.04
C LEU A 106 -9.14 -1.13 -20.58
N THR A 107 -8.91 -2.13 -21.43
CA THR A 107 -9.07 -3.55 -21.10
C THR A 107 -7.73 -4.14 -20.69
N GLU A 108 -7.76 -5.13 -19.81
CA GLU A 108 -6.55 -5.83 -19.39
C GLU A 108 -5.95 -6.60 -20.58
N ILE A 109 -4.73 -6.29 -20.99
CA ILE A 109 -4.01 -6.96 -22.07
C ILE A 109 -2.56 -7.10 -21.64
N ALA A 110 -2.14 -8.26 -21.16
CA ALA A 110 -0.85 -8.45 -20.48
C ALA A 110 0.40 -7.98 -21.26
N SER A 111 0.33 -7.95 -22.60
CA SER A 111 1.41 -7.47 -23.48
C SER A 111 1.42 -5.95 -23.71
N ILE A 112 0.36 -5.23 -23.36
CA ILE A 112 0.18 -3.79 -23.63
C ILE A 112 -0.09 -3.00 -22.35
N GLN A 113 -1.05 -3.43 -21.53
CA GLN A 113 -1.38 -2.81 -20.24
C GLN A 113 -1.87 -3.82 -19.19
N LYS A 114 -1.46 -3.60 -17.93
CA LYS A 114 -1.83 -4.43 -16.78
C LYS A 114 -2.39 -3.59 -15.64
N GLY A 115 -3.26 -4.17 -14.83
CA GLY A 115 -3.84 -3.52 -13.65
C GLY A 115 -4.93 -2.49 -13.99
N THR A 116 -5.66 -2.65 -15.10
CA THR A 116 -6.66 -1.66 -15.57
C THR A 116 -7.88 -1.50 -14.65
N ALA A 117 -8.02 -2.37 -13.66
CA ALA A 117 -9.04 -2.30 -12.60
C ALA A 117 -8.44 -2.11 -11.18
N THR A 118 -7.15 -1.76 -11.09
CA THR A 118 -6.44 -1.60 -9.81
C THR A 118 -5.95 -0.16 -9.61
N SER A 119 -5.40 0.13 -8.43
CA SER A 119 -4.75 1.41 -8.13
C SER A 119 -3.47 1.65 -8.93
N SER A 120 -2.94 0.65 -9.64
CA SER A 120 -1.70 0.75 -10.41
C SER A 120 -1.88 0.25 -11.84
N LEU A 121 -1.81 1.15 -12.82
CA LEU A 121 -1.78 0.80 -14.24
C LEU A 121 -0.34 0.69 -14.73
N THR A 122 0.05 -0.47 -15.23
CA THR A 122 1.32 -0.68 -15.93
C THR A 122 1.11 -0.67 -17.44
N VAL A 123 1.75 0.23 -18.16
CA VAL A 123 1.78 0.25 -19.64
C VAL A 123 3.11 -0.35 -20.10
N VAL A 124 3.07 -1.50 -20.77
CA VAL A 124 4.23 -2.39 -20.99
C VAL A 124 5.13 -1.91 -22.14
N SER A 125 4.56 -1.22 -23.14
CA SER A 125 5.33 -0.70 -24.27
C SER A 125 4.72 0.60 -24.78
N VAL A 126 5.20 1.73 -24.29
CA VAL A 126 4.70 3.05 -24.71
C VAL A 126 5.22 3.40 -26.11
N GLN A 127 4.31 3.62 -27.06
CA GLN A 127 4.69 3.91 -28.46
C GLN A 127 4.50 5.37 -28.86
N THR A 128 3.48 6.01 -28.30
CA THR A 128 3.09 7.39 -28.58
C THR A 128 2.72 8.11 -27.31
N THR A 129 2.94 9.43 -27.31
CA THR A 129 2.42 10.29 -26.26
C THR A 129 0.91 10.15 -26.17
N ALA A 130 0.40 9.96 -24.96
CA ALA A 130 -1.03 9.75 -24.71
C ALA A 130 -1.44 10.31 -23.35
N SER A 131 -2.71 10.69 -23.25
CA SER A 131 -3.32 11.12 -22.00
C SER A 131 -4.01 9.96 -21.34
N TYR A 132 -3.81 9.78 -20.04
CA TYR A 132 -4.47 8.75 -19.24
C TYR A 132 -5.40 9.40 -18.22
N TYR A 133 -6.47 8.68 -17.89
CA TYR A 133 -7.42 9.07 -16.86
C TYR A 133 -7.71 7.87 -15.97
N VAL A 134 -7.99 8.14 -14.71
CA VAL A 134 -8.46 7.12 -13.77
C VAL A 134 -9.85 7.52 -13.29
N LYS A 135 -10.79 6.60 -13.42
CA LYS A 135 -12.12 6.70 -12.86
C LYS A 135 -12.14 5.91 -11.56
N VAL A 136 -12.47 6.60 -10.49
CA VAL A 136 -12.55 6.02 -9.15
C VAL A 136 -14.01 5.98 -8.75
N PHE A 137 -14.53 4.79 -8.45
CA PHE A 137 -15.88 4.67 -7.92
C PHE A 137 -15.86 4.41 -6.42
N GLN A 138 -16.71 5.15 -5.74
CA GLN A 138 -16.95 5.08 -4.32
C GLN A 138 -17.95 3.94 -4.00
N ALA A 139 -18.06 3.60 -2.71
CA ALA A 139 -18.92 2.50 -2.24
C ALA A 139 -20.42 2.69 -2.58
N ASN A 140 -20.87 3.94 -2.71
CA ASN A 140 -22.23 4.32 -3.09
C ASN A 140 -22.46 4.38 -4.62
N ASN A 141 -21.51 3.88 -5.41
CA ASN A 141 -21.53 3.90 -6.88
C ASN A 141 -21.36 5.29 -7.53
N SER A 142 -21.11 6.37 -6.78
CA SER A 142 -20.67 7.64 -7.37
C SER A 142 -19.23 7.51 -7.85
N PHE A 143 -18.83 8.33 -8.83
CA PHE A 143 -17.48 8.29 -9.37
C PHE A 143 -16.91 9.67 -9.61
N THR A 144 -15.58 9.74 -9.59
CA THR A 144 -14.81 10.90 -10.02
C THR A 144 -13.79 10.46 -11.06
N PHE A 145 -13.53 11.32 -12.03
CA PHE A 145 -12.40 11.17 -12.93
C PHE A 145 -11.25 12.04 -12.44
N ASP A 146 -10.04 11.51 -12.56
CA ASP A 146 -8.80 12.25 -12.36
C ASP A 146 -7.92 12.10 -13.60
N GLY A 147 -7.15 13.15 -13.91
CA GLY A 147 -6.39 13.33 -15.17
C GLY A 147 -6.75 14.62 -15.93
N PRO A 148 -6.10 14.88 -17.08
CA PRO A 148 -5.21 13.98 -17.81
C PRO A 148 -3.82 13.85 -17.16
N PHE A 149 -3.33 12.61 -17.09
CA PHE A 149 -1.92 12.30 -16.85
C PHE A 149 -1.26 12.06 -18.20
N VAL A 150 -0.35 12.95 -18.60
CA VAL A 150 0.30 12.83 -19.90
C VAL A 150 1.52 11.94 -19.75
N VAL A 151 1.56 10.84 -20.49
CA VAL A 151 2.76 10.03 -20.67
C VAL A 151 3.42 10.50 -21.95
N THR A 152 4.47 11.30 -21.83
CA THR A 152 5.24 11.85 -22.96
C THR A 152 6.26 10.82 -23.42
N VAL A 153 6.18 10.44 -24.69
CA VAL A 153 7.17 9.53 -25.30
C VAL A 153 8.34 10.32 -25.84
N ASN A 154 9.53 10.05 -25.31
CA ASN A 154 10.79 10.57 -25.82
C ASN A 154 11.35 9.63 -26.90
N TYR A 155 11.45 10.14 -28.13
CA TYR A 155 12.01 9.45 -29.30
C TYR A 155 13.53 9.59 -29.42
N GLY A 156 14.12 10.57 -28.74
CA GLY A 156 15.57 10.80 -28.69
C GLY A 156 16.29 9.90 -27.70
N CYS A 157 15.56 9.04 -26.98
CA CYS A 157 16.19 7.94 -26.27
C CYS A 157 16.82 7.02 -27.30
N THR A 158 18.15 6.97 -27.37
CA THR A 158 18.81 5.79 -27.89
C THR A 158 18.26 4.63 -27.07
N ALA A 159 17.57 3.69 -27.72
CA ALA A 159 17.22 2.45 -27.05
C ALA A 159 18.53 1.96 -26.43
N PRO A 160 18.58 1.64 -25.12
CA PRO A 160 19.75 0.97 -24.59
C PRO A 160 19.97 -0.24 -25.51
N ALA A 161 21.07 -0.25 -26.25
CA ALA A 161 21.37 -1.25 -27.26
C ALA A 161 21.46 -2.60 -26.56
N ARG A 162 20.35 -3.34 -26.41
CA ARG A 162 20.22 -4.46 -25.46
C ARG A 162 21.22 -4.33 -24.32
N VAL A 163 21.11 -3.26 -23.53
CA VAL A 163 21.89 -3.25 -22.28
C VAL A 163 21.26 -4.39 -21.51
N ALA A 164 22.02 -5.49 -21.33
CA ALA A 164 21.72 -6.48 -20.31
C ALA A 164 21.22 -5.67 -19.12
N ALA A 165 20.03 -5.99 -18.61
CA ALA A 165 19.43 -5.28 -17.49
C ALA A 165 20.57 -4.85 -16.59
N SER A 166 20.71 -3.55 -16.31
CA SER A 166 21.67 -3.11 -15.32
C SER A 166 21.37 -4.02 -14.15
N GLU A 167 22.24 -5.01 -13.92
CA GLU A 167 22.13 -5.85 -12.75
C GLU A 167 22.14 -4.78 -11.68
N VAL A 168 21.04 -4.66 -10.94
CA VAL A 168 21.16 -4.12 -9.59
C VAL A 168 22.24 -5.02 -9.04
N ALA A 169 23.49 -4.54 -9.04
CA ALA A 169 24.65 -5.39 -8.81
C ALA A 169 24.29 -6.13 -7.55
N GLU A 170 23.95 -7.43 -7.68
CA GLU A 170 23.26 -8.10 -6.60
C GLU A 170 24.21 -7.97 -5.44
N VAL A 171 23.78 -7.27 -4.37
CA VAL A 171 24.68 -6.96 -3.26
C VAL A 171 25.25 -8.30 -2.84
N PRO A 172 26.55 -8.55 -3.08
CA PRO A 172 27.05 -9.90 -3.03
C PRO A 172 26.89 -10.37 -1.59
N LEU A 173 26.31 -11.56 -1.43
CA LEU A 173 26.25 -12.22 -0.15
C LEU A 173 27.68 -12.37 0.32
N THR A 174 28.01 -11.61 1.35
CA THR A 174 29.34 -11.59 1.96
C THR A 174 29.19 -11.98 3.41
N MET A 175 30.05 -12.87 3.85
CA MET A 175 30.11 -13.38 5.19
C MET A 175 31.52 -13.14 5.70
N THR A 176 31.63 -12.54 6.88
CA THR A 176 32.88 -12.41 7.61
C THR A 176 32.76 -13.15 8.93
N LEU A 177 33.78 -13.93 9.26
CA LEU A 177 33.82 -14.73 10.49
C LEU A 177 34.91 -14.17 11.40
N THR A 178 34.54 -13.79 12.63
CA THR A 178 35.48 -13.25 13.61
C THR A 178 35.18 -13.78 15.01
N PRO A 179 36.16 -14.35 15.74
CA PRO A 179 37.50 -14.76 15.30
C PRO A 179 37.49 -16.07 14.49
N ASN A 180 38.58 -16.38 13.80
CA ASN A 180 38.87 -17.70 13.25
C ASN A 180 40.39 -17.88 13.24
N PRO A 181 40.97 -18.78 14.08
CA PRO A 181 40.33 -19.89 14.80
C PRO A 181 39.43 -19.50 16.01
N LEU A 182 38.42 -20.33 16.30
CA LEU A 182 37.46 -20.18 17.41
C LEU A 182 38.00 -20.75 18.72
N VAL A 183 38.86 -19.99 19.40
CA VAL A 183 39.50 -20.38 20.67
C VAL A 183 38.53 -20.51 21.84
N ASP A 184 37.49 -19.67 21.90
CA ASP A 184 36.48 -19.64 22.97
C ASP A 184 35.21 -20.45 22.63
N GLY A 185 35.17 -21.07 21.45
CA GLY A 185 33.97 -21.78 20.96
C GLY A 185 32.80 -20.85 20.60
N GLN A 186 32.98 -19.53 20.56
CA GLN A 186 31.93 -18.58 20.21
C GLN A 186 32.01 -18.20 18.73
N LEU A 187 31.19 -18.84 17.90
CA LEU A 187 31.09 -18.48 16.50
C LEU A 187 30.32 -17.17 16.36
N ARG A 188 30.94 -16.15 15.76
CA ARG A 188 30.26 -14.94 15.33
C ARG A 188 30.58 -14.63 13.87
N ALA A 189 29.58 -14.75 13.01
CA ALA A 189 29.67 -14.36 11.61
C ALA A 189 28.70 -13.21 11.30
N VAL A 190 29.15 -12.25 10.50
CA VAL A 190 28.32 -11.15 9.99
C VAL A 190 28.05 -11.40 8.52
N VAL A 191 26.77 -11.49 8.16
CA VAL A 191 26.27 -11.70 6.80
C VAL A 191 25.71 -10.38 6.27
N ARG A 192 26.20 -9.94 5.12
CA ARG A 192 25.75 -8.73 4.40
C ARG A 192 25.26 -9.14 3.01
N GLY A 193 24.33 -8.36 2.45
CA GLY A 193 23.76 -8.62 1.12
C GLY A 193 22.48 -9.46 1.11
N ALA A 194 21.95 -9.84 2.29
CA ALA A 194 20.71 -10.61 2.42
C ALA A 194 19.48 -9.77 2.84
N ALA A 195 19.62 -8.45 2.98
CA ALA A 195 18.59 -7.56 3.51
C ALA A 195 17.22 -7.76 2.83
N GLY A 196 16.17 -8.00 3.62
CA GLY A 196 14.81 -8.19 3.12
C GLY A 196 14.54 -9.55 2.47
N GLN A 197 15.54 -10.44 2.36
CA GLN A 197 15.40 -11.78 1.78
C GLN A 197 15.35 -12.86 2.86
N ALA A 198 14.79 -14.03 2.53
CA ALA A 198 14.94 -15.21 3.36
C ALA A 198 16.40 -15.68 3.36
N LEU A 199 16.98 -15.84 4.56
CA LEU A 199 18.35 -16.29 4.77
C LEU A 199 18.32 -17.59 5.58
N SER A 200 19.17 -18.55 5.23
CA SER A 200 19.45 -19.68 6.10
C SER A 200 20.94 -19.83 6.32
N ALA A 201 21.31 -20.18 7.55
CA ALA A 201 22.68 -20.49 7.94
C ALA A 201 22.74 -21.92 8.47
N GLU A 202 23.83 -22.61 8.17
CA GLU A 202 24.08 -23.98 8.58
C GLU A 202 25.56 -24.17 8.91
N LEU A 203 25.87 -24.72 10.07
CA LEU A 203 27.20 -25.22 10.40
C LEU A 203 27.24 -26.71 10.12
N VAL A 204 28.18 -27.16 9.30
CA VAL A 204 28.40 -28.59 9.01
C VAL A 204 29.79 -29.03 9.43
N ASP A 205 29.94 -30.28 9.84
CA ASP A 205 31.24 -30.91 10.06
C ASP A 205 31.87 -31.41 8.74
N VAL A 206 33.11 -31.91 8.81
CA VAL A 206 33.82 -32.48 7.63
C VAL A 206 33.15 -33.72 7.03
N SER A 207 32.28 -34.40 7.79
CA SER A 207 31.48 -35.53 7.29
C SER A 207 30.21 -35.09 6.58
N GLY A 208 29.94 -33.77 6.55
CA GLY A 208 28.75 -33.17 5.93
C GLY A 208 27.52 -33.19 6.82
N ARG A 209 27.64 -33.54 8.10
CA ARG A 209 26.51 -33.54 9.04
C ARG A 209 26.27 -32.14 9.57
N THR A 210 25.00 -31.73 9.60
CA THR A 210 24.54 -30.48 10.19
C THR A 210 24.74 -30.49 11.70
N VAL A 211 25.56 -29.57 12.19
CA VAL A 211 25.82 -29.34 13.61
C VAL A 211 24.83 -28.35 14.21
N LYS A 212 24.46 -27.32 13.43
CA LYS A 212 23.48 -26.30 13.81
C LYS A 212 22.93 -25.63 12.56
N ALA A 213 21.66 -25.24 12.58
CA ALA A 213 21.02 -24.51 11.49
C ALA A 213 20.06 -23.46 12.03
N GLN A 214 19.88 -22.37 11.28
CA GLN A 214 18.94 -21.31 11.59
C GLN A 214 18.40 -20.69 10.30
N VAL A 215 17.13 -20.30 10.32
CA VAL A 215 16.46 -19.66 9.17
C VAL A 215 15.85 -18.35 9.63
N TRP A 216 16.02 -17.32 8.83
CA TRP A 216 15.38 -16.02 8.96
C TRP A 216 14.46 -15.84 7.76
N PRO A 217 13.14 -15.70 7.97
CA PRO A 217 12.20 -15.41 6.88
C PRO A 217 12.50 -14.09 6.17
N VAL A 218 13.04 -13.12 6.91
CA VAL A 218 13.49 -11.82 6.42
C VAL A 218 14.77 -11.47 7.18
N ALA A 219 15.88 -11.24 6.47
CA ALA A 219 17.17 -10.89 7.06
C ALA A 219 17.37 -9.37 7.12
N ASP A 220 18.14 -8.93 8.12
CA ASP A 220 18.56 -7.54 8.29
C ASP A 220 19.65 -7.15 7.28
N ALA A 221 19.98 -5.86 7.21
CA ALA A 221 21.08 -5.34 6.37
C ALA A 221 22.45 -5.95 6.75
N GLU A 222 22.63 -6.22 8.04
CA GLU A 222 23.71 -7.02 8.61
C GLU A 222 23.09 -8.09 9.51
N GLN A 223 23.05 -9.34 9.05
CA GLN A 223 22.58 -10.44 9.87
C GLN A 223 23.75 -11.05 10.66
N VAL A 224 23.63 -11.08 11.98
CA VAL A 224 24.63 -11.73 12.83
C VAL A 224 24.22 -13.18 13.11
N VAL A 225 25.11 -14.12 12.77
CA VAL A 225 25.04 -15.52 13.16
C VAL A 225 25.94 -15.71 14.39
N ALA A 226 25.33 -15.84 15.56
CA ALA A 226 26.04 -16.02 16.83
C ALA A 226 25.68 -17.37 17.43
N TRP A 227 26.62 -18.32 17.43
CA TRP A 227 26.40 -19.68 17.93
C TRP A 227 27.51 -20.12 18.88
N ASP A 228 27.09 -20.61 20.04
CA ASP A 228 27.97 -21.38 20.92
C ASP A 228 28.19 -22.78 20.34
N VAL A 229 29.46 -23.10 20.08
CA VAL A 229 29.95 -24.41 19.60
C VAL A 229 31.00 -25.01 20.55
N THR A 230 31.04 -24.57 21.80
CA THR A 230 32.02 -25.02 22.81
C THR A 230 31.91 -26.52 23.08
N ALA A 231 30.69 -27.06 23.10
CA ALA A 231 30.41 -28.48 23.30
C ALA A 231 30.72 -29.35 22.06
N ARG A 232 31.25 -28.77 20.98
CA ARG A 232 31.59 -29.50 19.75
C ARG A 232 33.08 -29.86 19.76
N PRO A 233 33.46 -31.04 19.25
CA PRO A 233 34.86 -31.44 19.14
C PRO A 233 35.71 -30.38 18.45
N SER A 234 36.99 -30.30 18.81
CA SER A 234 37.97 -29.59 18.01
C SER A 234 38.02 -30.19 16.59
N GLY A 235 38.33 -29.33 15.62
CA GLY A 235 38.34 -29.72 14.22
C GLY A 235 37.84 -28.64 13.27
N MET A 236 37.63 -29.05 12.03
CA MET A 236 37.19 -28.18 10.95
C MET A 236 35.68 -28.27 10.76
N TYR A 237 35.06 -27.11 10.60
CA TYR A 237 33.65 -26.96 10.26
C TYR A 237 33.50 -26.06 9.03
N ILE A 238 32.35 -26.12 8.38
CA ILE A 238 31.99 -25.22 7.30
C ILE A 238 30.69 -24.51 7.70
N LEU A 239 30.76 -23.19 7.84
CA LEU A 239 29.57 -22.35 7.95
C LEU A 239 29.08 -22.03 6.55
N ARG A 240 27.84 -22.39 6.23
CA ARG A 240 27.17 -22.12 4.96
C ARG A 240 26.04 -21.13 5.21
N VAL A 241 25.93 -20.11 4.38
CA VAL A 241 24.81 -19.18 4.36
C VAL A 241 24.22 -19.12 2.96
N GLN A 242 22.90 -19.09 2.85
CA GLN A 242 22.23 -19.05 1.56
C GLN A 242 20.95 -18.22 1.60
N THR A 243 20.72 -17.48 0.52
CA THR A 243 19.43 -16.90 0.17
C THR A 243 18.78 -17.69 -0.96
N GLY A 244 17.62 -17.26 -1.46
CA GLY A 244 17.00 -17.85 -2.65
C GLY A 244 17.85 -17.73 -3.93
N LYS A 245 18.92 -16.92 -3.92
CA LYS A 245 19.73 -16.61 -5.11
C LYS A 245 21.23 -16.85 -4.94
N GLN A 246 21.77 -16.67 -3.74
CA GLN A 246 23.22 -16.69 -3.51
C GLN A 246 23.58 -17.62 -2.36
N ARG A 247 24.78 -18.20 -2.40
CA ARG A 247 25.32 -19.08 -1.36
C ARG A 247 26.77 -18.71 -1.07
N GLN A 248 27.14 -18.74 0.19
CA GLN A 248 28.52 -18.58 0.62
C GLN A 248 28.88 -19.60 1.70
N ALA A 249 30.13 -20.03 1.70
CA ALA A 249 30.66 -20.91 2.72
C ALA A 249 31.99 -20.37 3.25
N LEU A 250 32.21 -20.47 4.57
CA LEU A 250 33.49 -20.22 5.20
C LEU A 250 33.94 -21.41 6.01
N LYS A 251 35.24 -21.69 5.94
CA LYS A 251 35.92 -22.62 6.84
C LYS A 251 36.00 -22.02 8.23
N VAL A 252 35.55 -22.77 9.20
CA VAL A 252 35.63 -22.47 10.63
C VAL A 252 36.60 -23.47 11.24
N VAL A 253 37.61 -23.01 11.96
CA VAL A 253 38.58 -23.87 12.65
C VAL A 253 38.37 -23.72 14.15
N LYS A 254 38.09 -24.83 14.84
CA LYS A 254 38.10 -24.90 16.30
C LYS A 254 39.37 -25.66 16.74
N PRO A 255 40.36 -24.99 17.38
CA PRO A 255 41.55 -25.66 17.86
C PRO A 255 41.23 -26.61 19.04
N ASP A 256 42.17 -27.53 19.30
CA ASP A 256 42.16 -28.42 20.47
C ASP A 256 42.21 -27.65 21.79
#